data_AF-A0A1I8H8C1-F1
#
_entry.id   AF-A0A1I8H8C1-F1
#
_cell.length_a   1.000
_cell.length_b   1.000
_cell.length_c   1.000
_cell.angle_alpha   90.00
_cell.angle_beta   90.00
_cell.angle_gamma   90.00
#
_symmetry.space_group_name_H-M   'P 1'
#
loop_
_entity.id
_entity.type
_entity.pdbx_description
1 polymer ?
#
loop_
_entity_poly.entity_id
_entity_poly.type
_entity_poly.pdbx_seq_one_letter_code
_entity_poly.pdbx_strand_id
1 'polypeptide(L)'
;DEEEFSDTDSDGDKLSVSLFSIPTLYYIIFFFSALAGTFYRPYFFAFHLLNIVNNNQLLQGVIQAVTMNGLSLIWVSVLGIAIMYLFSVIAFAQFRHAFPGPNNLMFCRDLHQCFISVLRFGLIGDLFDNLVPEDAAGEKRSFDSFLPVAIFHIAFFILITT
;
A
#
# COMPACT_ATOMS: atom_id res chain seq x y z
N ASP A 1 -7.55 -57.45 -40.30
CA ASP A 1 -7.78 -56.23 -41.10
C ASP A 1 -7.93 -55.11 -40.08
N GLU A 2 -6.82 -54.54 -39.60
CA GLU A 2 -6.17 -53.35 -40.20
C GLU A 2 -7.15 -52.16 -40.07
N GLU A 3 -6.90 -51.06 -39.34
CA GLU A 3 -5.64 -50.35 -39.08
C GLU A 3 -5.81 -49.33 -37.92
N GLU A 4 -4.65 -48.89 -37.46
CA GLU A 4 -4.24 -47.90 -36.47
C GLU A 4 -4.62 -46.44 -36.82
N PHE A 5 -4.68 -45.53 -35.82
CA PHE A 5 -3.99 -44.21 -35.80
C PHE A 5 -4.73 -43.01 -35.13
N SER A 6 -3.95 -42.35 -34.25
CA SER A 6 -3.94 -40.96 -33.75
C SER A 6 -4.97 -40.41 -32.74
N ASP A 7 -4.50 -40.31 -31.49
CA ASP A 7 -4.27 -39.09 -30.69
C ASP A 7 -5.01 -37.80 -31.08
N THR A 8 -5.60 -37.09 -30.11
CA THR A 8 -4.94 -36.05 -29.27
C THR A 8 -6.02 -35.29 -28.45
N ASP A 9 -5.62 -34.79 -27.27
CA ASP A 9 -6.31 -33.79 -26.42
C ASP A 9 -7.42 -34.23 -25.46
N SER A 10 -7.00 -34.82 -24.34
CA SER A 10 -7.71 -34.72 -23.07
C SER A 10 -6.72 -34.64 -21.89
N ASP A 11 -5.71 -33.76 -21.97
CA ASP A 11 -4.73 -33.57 -20.87
C ASP A 11 -4.47 -32.09 -20.51
N GLY A 12 -5.22 -31.15 -21.08
CA GLY A 12 -5.08 -29.71 -20.85
C GLY A 12 -5.75 -29.17 -19.58
N ASP A 13 -6.79 -29.84 -19.07
CA ASP A 13 -7.68 -29.22 -18.07
C ASP A 13 -7.39 -29.63 -16.61
N LYS A 14 -6.82 -30.82 -16.39
CA LYS A 14 -6.49 -31.27 -15.02
C LYS A 14 -5.21 -30.63 -14.47
N LEU A 15 -4.29 -30.21 -15.33
CA LEU A 15 -3.07 -29.51 -14.92
C LEU A 15 -3.35 -28.07 -14.47
N SER A 16 -4.26 -27.36 -15.15
CA SER A 16 -4.55 -25.95 -14.83
C SER A 16 -5.19 -25.79 -13.44
N VAL A 17 -6.07 -26.72 -13.06
CA VAL A 17 -6.74 -26.74 -11.75
C VAL A 17 -5.77 -27.07 -10.62
N SER A 18 -4.74 -27.88 -10.88
CA SER A 18 -3.71 -28.20 -9.88
C SER A 18 -2.63 -27.10 -9.75
N LEU A 19 -2.39 -26.31 -10.80
CA LEU A 19 -1.48 -25.16 -10.77
C LEU A 19 -2.07 -23.94 -10.06
N PHE A 20 -3.40 -23.76 -10.12
CA PHE A 20 -4.11 -22.65 -9.45
C PHE A 20 -4.43 -22.89 -7.98
N SER A 21 -3.97 -23.99 -7.37
CA SER A 21 -4.13 -24.19 -5.94
C SER A 21 -3.14 -23.30 -5.19
N ILE A 22 -3.63 -22.56 -4.18
CA ILE A 22 -2.82 -21.69 -3.31
C ILE A 22 -1.51 -22.37 -2.84
N PRO A 23 -1.51 -23.63 -2.34
CA PRO A 23 -0.28 -24.31 -1.94
C PRO A 23 0.68 -24.59 -3.10
N THR A 24 0.21 -25.03 -4.27
CA THR A 24 1.10 -25.31 -5.41
C THR A 24 1.70 -24.03 -5.98
N LEU A 25 0.92 -22.95 -6.07
CA LEU A 25 1.41 -21.63 -6.47
C LEU A 25 2.48 -21.11 -5.49
N TYR A 26 2.28 -21.32 -4.19
CA TYR A 26 3.28 -20.98 -3.16
C TYR A 26 4.61 -21.73 -3.38
N TYR A 27 4.57 -23.04 -3.61
CA TYR A 27 5.78 -23.83 -3.88
C TYR A 27 6.46 -23.46 -5.21
N ILE A 28 5.69 -23.11 -6.24
CA ILE A 28 6.23 -22.67 -7.54
C ILE A 28 6.96 -21.34 -7.40
N ILE A 29 6.36 -20.34 -6.75
CA ILE A 29 7.00 -19.04 -6.48
C ILE A 29 8.27 -19.24 -5.65
N PHE A 30 8.23 -20.14 -4.67
CA PHE A 30 9.38 -20.49 -3.85
C PHE A 30 10.54 -21.04 -4.69
N PHE A 31 10.27 -21.99 -5.58
CA PHE A 31 11.27 -22.56 -6.49
C PHE A 31 11.88 -21.49 -7.41
N PHE A 32 11.05 -20.63 -8.01
CA PHE A 32 11.54 -19.52 -8.83
C PHE A 32 12.36 -18.50 -8.03
N SER A 33 11.97 -18.22 -6.77
CA SER A 33 12.74 -17.33 -5.89
C SER A 33 14.12 -17.92 -5.54
N ALA A 34 14.23 -19.25 -5.41
CA ALA A 34 15.50 -19.95 -5.18
C ALA A 34 16.42 -19.81 -6.40
N LEU A 35 15.86 -20.06 -7.58
CA LEU A 35 16.55 -19.93 -8.86
C LEU A 35 17.03 -18.49 -9.07
N ALA A 36 16.17 -17.51 -8.81
CA ALA A 36 16.51 -16.10 -8.92
C ALA A 36 17.57 -15.66 -7.91
N GLY A 37 17.58 -16.25 -6.71
CA GLY A 37 18.60 -16.04 -5.68
C GLY A 37 19.99 -16.52 -6.11
N THR A 38 20.04 -17.63 -6.84
CA THR A 38 21.29 -18.20 -7.38
C THR A 38 21.80 -17.43 -8.60
N PHE A 39 20.93 -17.00 -9.51
CA PHE A 39 21.35 -16.39 -10.79
C PHE A 39 21.49 -14.86 -10.76
N TYR A 40 20.69 -14.15 -9.96
CA TYR A 40 20.67 -12.68 -9.97
C TYR A 40 21.31 -12.06 -8.73
N ARG A 41 20.70 -12.24 -7.54
CA ARG A 41 21.13 -11.58 -6.29
C ARG A 41 20.76 -12.42 -5.06
N PRO A 42 21.64 -12.49 -4.03
CA PRO A 42 21.39 -13.30 -2.84
C PRO A 42 20.22 -12.80 -1.97
N TYR A 43 19.71 -11.58 -2.17
CA TYR A 43 18.57 -11.04 -1.41
C TYR A 43 17.31 -11.89 -1.54
N PHE A 44 17.12 -12.62 -2.65
CA PHE A 44 15.96 -13.48 -2.84
C PHE A 44 15.93 -14.69 -1.89
N PHE A 45 17.06 -15.07 -1.27
CA PHE A 45 17.06 -16.08 -0.20
C PHE A 45 16.32 -15.62 1.07
N ALA A 46 16.08 -14.32 1.27
CA ALA A 46 15.29 -13.84 2.40
C ALA A 46 13.85 -14.38 2.39
N PHE A 47 13.27 -14.60 1.20
CA PHE A 47 11.95 -15.22 1.05
C PHE A 47 11.94 -16.67 1.56
N HIS A 48 13.08 -17.37 1.54
CA HIS A 48 13.16 -18.74 2.06
C HIS A 48 12.98 -18.82 3.58
N LEU A 49 13.37 -17.78 4.31
CA LEU A 49 13.17 -17.70 5.76
C LEU A 49 11.70 -17.60 6.13
N LEU A 50 10.87 -16.93 5.30
CA LEU A 50 9.43 -16.82 5.53
C LEU A 50 8.73 -18.19 5.44
N ASN A 51 9.26 -19.11 4.64
CA ASN A 51 8.76 -20.49 4.57
C ASN A 51 9.09 -21.31 5.83
N ILE A 52 10.27 -21.10 6.41
CA ILE A 52 10.63 -21.70 7.72
C ILE A 52 9.66 -21.22 8.80
N VAL A 53 9.26 -19.95 8.77
CA VAL A 53 8.27 -19.38 9.68
C VAL A 53 6.89 -20.03 9.50
N ASN A 54 6.47 -20.29 8.26
CA ASN A 54 5.18 -20.94 7.98
C ASN A 54 5.10 -22.41 8.41
N ASN A 55 6.24 -23.12 8.49
CA ASN A 55 6.30 -24.49 9.00
C ASN A 55 6.20 -24.59 10.53
N ASN A 56 6.24 -23.46 11.25
CA ASN A 56 6.13 -23.44 12.70
C ASN A 56 4.68 -23.18 13.12
N GLN A 57 4.05 -24.18 13.77
CA GLN A 57 2.67 -24.13 14.25
C GLN A 57 2.36 -22.93 15.17
N LEU A 58 3.34 -22.42 15.92
CA LEU A 58 3.16 -21.26 16.79
C LEU A 58 3.07 -19.95 16.00
N LEU A 59 3.92 -19.76 14.99
CA LEU A 59 3.92 -18.55 14.16
C LEU A 59 2.77 -18.57 13.15
N GLN A 60 2.41 -19.74 12.65
CA GLN A 60 1.25 -19.92 11.78
C GLN A 60 -0.06 -19.56 12.49
N GLY A 61 -0.19 -19.88 13.79
CA GLY A 61 -1.35 -19.49 14.60
C GLY A 61 -1.51 -17.96 14.71
N VAL A 62 -0.41 -17.22 14.84
CA VAL A 62 -0.44 -15.74 14.85
C VAL A 62 -0.85 -15.18 13.50
N ILE A 63 -0.29 -15.69 12.40
CA ILE A 63 -0.65 -15.25 11.05
C ILE A 63 -2.12 -15.56 10.77
N GLN A 64 -2.59 -16.75 11.12
CA GLN A 64 -3.98 -17.16 10.94
C GLN A 64 -4.92 -16.27 11.75
N ALA A 65 -4.59 -15.94 13.00
CA ALA A 65 -5.39 -15.02 13.80
C ALA A 65 -5.58 -13.65 13.13
N VAL A 66 -4.58 -13.17 12.37
CA VAL A 66 -4.67 -11.92 11.62
C VAL A 66 -5.41 -12.08 10.28
N THR A 67 -5.20 -13.19 9.56
CA THR A 67 -5.79 -13.39 8.22
C THR A 67 -7.26 -13.81 8.25
N MET A 68 -7.73 -14.44 9.33
CA MET A 68 -9.16 -14.80 9.48
C MET A 68 -10.08 -13.57 9.44
N ASN A 69 -9.58 -12.39 9.79
CA ASN A 69 -10.29 -11.11 9.73
C ASN A 69 -9.74 -10.18 8.63
N GLY A 70 -8.84 -10.69 7.78
CA GLY A 70 -8.07 -9.90 6.83
C GLY A 70 -8.93 -9.22 5.76
N LEU A 71 -10.04 -9.83 5.34
CA LEU A 71 -10.95 -9.21 4.37
C LEU A 71 -11.56 -7.93 4.90
N SER A 72 -12.05 -7.93 6.15
CA SER A 72 -12.58 -6.73 6.79
C SER A 72 -11.52 -5.64 6.92
N LEU A 73 -10.28 -6.02 7.23
CA LEU A 73 -9.16 -5.08 7.31
C LEU A 73 -8.80 -4.48 5.94
N ILE A 74 -8.89 -5.25 4.85
CA ILE A 74 -8.70 -4.74 3.48
C ILE A 74 -9.79 -3.74 3.12
N TRP A 75 -11.06 -4.02 3.42
CA TRP A 75 -12.14 -3.07 3.14
C TRP A 75 -11.96 -1.75 3.91
N VAL A 76 -11.52 -1.83 5.16
CA VAL A 76 -11.20 -0.64 5.97
C VAL A 76 -9.99 0.11 5.39
N SER A 77 -8.95 -0.57 4.93
CA SER A 77 -7.80 0.11 4.32
C SER A 77 -8.17 0.80 3.01
N VAL A 78 -9.00 0.19 2.17
CA VAL A 78 -9.53 0.79 0.94
C VAL A 78 -10.36 2.02 1.26
N LEU A 79 -11.23 1.94 2.27
CA LEU A 79 -12.01 3.08 2.75
C LEU A 79 -11.09 4.22 3.23
N GLY A 80 -10.07 3.89 4.02
CA GLY A 80 -9.08 4.86 4.50
C GLY A 80 -8.34 5.55 3.35
N ILE A 81 -7.86 4.80 2.35
CA ILE A 81 -7.20 5.36 1.16
C ILE A 81 -8.16 6.27 0.37
N ALA A 82 -9.44 5.90 0.25
CA ALA A 82 -10.43 6.74 -0.43
C ALA A 82 -10.66 8.07 0.32
N ILE A 83 -10.72 8.04 1.65
CA ILE A 83 -10.80 9.24 2.49
C ILE A 83 -9.54 10.12 2.29
N MET A 84 -8.34 9.53 2.37
CA MET A 84 -7.07 10.22 2.11
C MET A 84 -7.07 10.93 0.75
N TYR A 85 -7.64 10.29 -0.28
CA TYR A 85 -7.78 10.87 -1.60
C TYR A 85 -8.70 12.10 -1.62
N LEU A 86 -9.86 12.04 -0.96
CA LEU A 86 -10.77 13.19 -0.83
C LEU A 86 -10.08 14.37 -0.12
N PHE A 87 -9.36 14.09 0.96
CA PHE A 87 -8.57 15.10 1.68
C PHE A 87 -7.49 15.71 0.79
N SER A 88 -6.85 14.92 -0.07
CA SER A 88 -5.84 15.41 -1.03
C SER A 88 -6.44 16.35 -2.09
N VAL A 89 -7.68 16.08 -2.54
CA VAL A 89 -8.41 16.95 -3.48
C VAL A 89 -8.75 18.29 -2.81
N ILE A 90 -9.27 18.25 -1.58
CA ILE A 90 -9.59 19.47 -0.80
C ILE A 90 -8.31 20.27 -0.55
N ALA A 91 -7.22 19.58 -0.21
CA ALA A 91 -5.92 20.20 0.03
C ALA A 91 -5.36 20.87 -1.23
N PHE A 92 -5.49 20.23 -2.38
CA PHE A 92 -5.12 20.82 -3.66
C PHE A 92 -5.98 22.05 -4.02
N ALA A 93 -7.26 22.06 -3.66
CA ALA A 93 -8.19 23.15 -3.97
C ALA A 93 -8.04 24.37 -3.04
N GLN A 94 -7.71 24.17 -1.75
CA GLN A 94 -7.66 25.23 -0.75
C GLN A 94 -6.24 25.64 -0.36
N PHE A 95 -5.30 24.69 -0.32
CA PHE A 95 -3.97 24.88 0.26
C PHE A 95 -2.84 24.87 -0.78
N ARG A 96 -3.15 25.02 -2.07
CA ARG A 96 -2.13 25.04 -3.15
C ARG A 96 -0.98 26.03 -2.91
N HIS A 97 -1.26 27.13 -2.21
CA HIS A 97 -0.30 28.17 -1.87
C HIS A 97 0.37 27.98 -0.49
N ALA A 98 -0.10 27.04 0.34
CA ALA A 98 0.44 26.74 1.68
C ALA A 98 1.35 25.50 1.70
N PHE A 99 1.41 24.74 0.60
CA PHE A 99 2.27 23.56 0.46
C PHE A 99 3.75 23.82 0.11
N PRO A 100 4.17 24.96 -0.49
CA PRO A 100 5.59 25.28 -0.60
C PRO A 100 6.15 25.59 0.80
N GLY A 101 6.39 24.55 1.59
CA GLY A 101 7.07 24.70 2.87
C GLY A 101 8.49 25.24 2.67
N PRO A 102 9.12 25.83 3.70
CA PRO A 102 10.44 26.48 3.61
C PRO A 102 11.57 25.56 3.11
N ASN A 103 11.37 24.24 3.14
CA ASN A 103 12.35 23.23 2.74
C ASN A 103 12.07 22.56 1.37
N ASN A 104 11.05 22.99 0.61
CA ASN A 104 10.65 22.38 -0.67
C ASN A 104 10.40 20.85 -0.61
N LEU A 105 10.10 20.30 0.57
CA LEU A 105 9.95 18.85 0.78
C LEU A 105 8.58 18.33 0.32
N MET A 106 7.59 19.21 0.20
CA MET A 106 6.24 18.89 -0.25
C MET A 106 6.04 19.36 -1.70
N PHE A 107 5.57 18.44 -2.54
CA PHE A 107 5.28 18.71 -3.95
C PHE A 107 3.76 18.57 -4.16
N CYS A 108 3.05 19.69 -4.31
CA CYS A 108 1.61 19.71 -4.59
C CYS A 108 1.32 20.51 -5.88
N ARG A 109 2.12 20.31 -6.94
CA ARG A 109 1.89 20.92 -8.26
C ARG A 109 0.78 20.21 -9.02
N ASP A 110 0.81 18.87 -8.97
CA ASP A 110 -0.14 17.96 -9.60
C ASP A 110 -0.94 17.19 -8.53
N LEU A 111 -2.18 16.78 -8.85
CA LEU A 111 -3.07 16.09 -7.92
C LEU A 111 -2.43 14.81 -7.34
N HIS A 112 -1.76 14.04 -8.20
CA HIS A 112 -1.10 12.79 -7.81
C HIS A 112 0.09 13.01 -6.88
N GLN A 113 0.87 14.07 -7.09
CA GLN A 113 1.97 14.44 -6.20
C GLN A 113 1.43 14.84 -4.83
N CYS A 114 0.35 15.63 -4.81
CA CYS A 114 -0.31 16.03 -3.58
C CYS A 114 -0.88 14.84 -2.81
N PHE A 115 -1.49 13.89 -3.51
CA PHE A 115 -1.98 12.64 -2.92
C PHE A 115 -0.87 11.82 -2.27
N ILE A 116 0.26 11.60 -2.96
CA ILE A 116 1.39 10.87 -2.39
C ILE A 116 1.98 11.60 -1.19
N SER A 117 2.09 12.93 -1.25
CA SER A 117 2.56 13.73 -0.12
C SER A 117 1.62 13.60 1.08
N VAL A 118 0.31 13.80 0.90
CA VAL A 118 -0.67 13.65 2.00
C VAL A 118 -0.68 12.21 2.54
N LEU A 119 -0.55 11.19 1.68
CA LEU A 119 -0.46 9.80 2.10
C LEU A 119 0.78 9.54 2.96
N ARG A 120 1.96 10.00 2.52
CA ARG A 120 3.23 9.78 3.21
C ARG A 120 3.29 10.56 4.53
N PHE A 121 3.05 11.87 4.47
CA PHE A 121 3.15 12.75 5.65
C PHE A 121 1.97 12.56 6.60
N GLY A 122 0.78 12.24 6.09
CA GLY A 122 -0.40 11.94 6.90
C GLY A 122 -0.26 10.63 7.69
N LEU A 123 0.34 9.58 7.11
CA LEU A 123 0.56 8.31 7.82
C LEU A 123 1.69 8.39 8.86
N ILE A 124 2.72 9.20 8.60
CA ILE A 124 3.85 9.40 9.51
C ILE A 124 3.51 10.42 10.62
N GLY A 125 2.44 11.21 10.46
CA GLY A 125 2.03 12.27 11.39
C GLY A 125 2.77 13.60 11.16
N ASP A 126 3.70 13.64 10.21
CA ASP A 126 4.57 14.77 9.90
C ASP A 126 3.89 15.85 9.02
N LEU A 127 2.62 15.65 8.66
CA LEU A 127 1.83 16.63 7.91
C LEU A 127 1.60 17.92 8.72
N PHE A 128 1.48 17.81 10.05
CA PHE A 128 1.19 18.94 10.94
C PHE A 128 2.35 19.92 11.07
N ASP A 129 3.58 19.41 11.08
CA ASP A 129 4.78 20.23 11.28
C ASP A 129 5.23 20.92 9.98
N ASN A 130 4.85 20.38 8.83
CA ASN A 130 5.30 20.86 7.53
C ASN A 130 4.27 21.68 6.75
N LEU A 131 2.98 21.62 7.10
CA LEU A 131 1.93 22.42 6.46
C LEU A 131 1.84 23.81 7.11
N VAL A 132 2.87 24.62 6.91
CA VAL A 132 2.92 26.00 7.39
C VAL A 132 2.53 26.93 6.24
N PRO A 133 1.47 27.75 6.39
CA PRO A 133 1.09 28.67 5.34
C PRO A 133 2.19 29.73 5.15
N GLU A 134 2.50 30.05 3.88
CA GLU A 134 3.62 30.92 3.47
C GLU A 134 3.53 32.34 4.07
N ASP A 135 2.33 32.76 4.49
CA ASP A 135 2.06 34.01 5.21
C ASP A 135 2.59 34.04 6.65
N ALA A 136 2.90 32.89 7.26
CA ALA A 136 3.51 32.82 8.59
C ALA A 136 4.99 33.24 8.62
N ALA A 137 5.66 33.26 7.45
CA ALA A 137 7.03 33.72 7.29
C ALA A 137 7.14 35.25 7.06
N GLY A 138 6.03 35.93 6.75
CA GLY A 138 5.99 37.36 6.46
C GLY A 138 4.93 38.12 7.25
N GLU A 139 5.26 38.53 8.49
CA GLU A 139 4.69 39.63 9.33
C GLU A 139 3.15 39.72 9.55
N LYS A 140 2.27 39.03 8.80
CA LYS A 140 0.81 39.10 8.96
C LYS A 140 0.23 37.73 9.29
N ARG A 141 0.39 37.33 10.56
CA ARG A 141 -0.31 36.16 11.11
C ARG A 141 -1.80 36.46 11.25
N SER A 142 -2.58 36.17 10.23
CA SER A 142 -4.04 36.24 10.31
C SER A 142 -4.59 34.93 10.87
N PHE A 143 -5.40 35.00 11.92
CA PHE A 143 -6.13 33.83 12.46
C PHE A 143 -7.03 33.17 11.40
N ASP A 144 -7.49 33.94 10.42
CA ASP A 144 -8.38 33.47 9.34
C ASP A 144 -7.72 32.44 8.41
N SER A 145 -6.40 32.50 8.19
CA SER A 145 -5.66 31.51 7.38
C SER A 145 -5.33 30.26 8.19
N PHE A 146 -5.14 30.39 9.51
CA PHE A 146 -4.76 29.29 10.40
C PHE A 146 -5.94 28.37 10.73
N LEU A 147 -7.14 28.96 10.93
CA LEU A 147 -8.34 28.23 11.29
C LEU A 147 -8.71 27.09 10.30
N PRO A 148 -8.73 27.29 8.96
CA PRO A 148 -9.05 26.21 8.02
C PRO A 148 -7.99 25.11 7.99
N VAL A 149 -6.71 25.45 8.15
CA VAL A 149 -5.62 24.47 8.25
C VAL A 149 -5.80 23.61 9.51
N ALA A 150 -6.04 24.24 10.66
CA ALA A 150 -6.26 23.53 11.93
C ALA A 150 -7.51 22.62 11.90
N ILE A 151 -8.62 23.10 11.32
CA ILE A 151 -9.84 22.29 11.16
C ILE A 151 -9.58 21.10 10.24
N PHE A 152 -8.87 21.31 9.13
CA PHE A 152 -8.51 20.24 8.19
C PHE A 152 -7.69 19.15 8.87
N HIS A 153 -6.70 19.55 9.66
CA HIS A 153 -5.86 18.65 10.45
C HIS A 153 -6.63 17.83 11.50
N ILE A 154 -7.52 18.48 12.26
CA ILE A 154 -8.35 17.81 13.28
C ILE A 154 -9.32 16.83 12.61
N ALA A 155 -9.99 17.25 11.53
CA ALA A 155 -10.92 16.40 10.79
C ALA A 155 -10.21 15.18 10.18
N PHE A 156 -9.01 15.39 9.61
CA PHE A 156 -8.17 14.34 9.08
C PHE A 156 -7.77 13.31 10.15
N PHE A 157 -7.30 13.79 11.31
CA PHE A 157 -6.89 12.90 12.41
C PHE A 157 -8.06 12.06 12.92
N ILE A 158 -9.22 12.69 13.12
CA ILE A 158 -10.43 11.99 13.59
C ILE A 158 -10.85 10.92 12.57
N LEU A 159 -10.90 11.23 11.28
CA LEU A 159 -11.38 10.29 10.25
C LEU A 159 -10.41 9.15 9.91
N ILE A 160 -9.12 9.30 10.21
CA ILE A 160 -8.13 8.23 10.01
C ILE A 160 -7.95 7.37 11.26
N THR A 161 -8.12 7.96 12.45
CA THR A 161 -7.94 7.26 13.73
C THR A 161 -9.23 6.59 14.23
N THR A 162 -10.40 7.13 13.84
CA THR A 162 -11.74 6.63 14.22
C THR A 162 -12.34 5.81 13.09
#